data_AF-A0AAF6Z3F1-F1
#
_entry.id   AF-A0AAF6Z3F1-F1
#
_cell.length_a   1.000
_cell.length_b   1.000
_cell.length_c   1.000
_cell.angle_alpha   90.00
_cell.angle_beta   90.00
_cell.angle_gamma   90.00
#
_symmetry.space_group_name_H-M   'P 1'
#
loop_
_entity.id
_entity.type
_entity.pdbx_description
1 polymer ?
#
loop_
_entity_poly.entity_id
_entity_poly.type
_entity_poly.pdbx_seq_one_letter_code
_entity_poly.pdbx_strand_id
1 'polypeptide(L)'
;MRPQGGAGPGALPPGPPHPTGSDARGGPERPAAARQQLRQPREGAAAVAYDFLAAEDVNKDKIQDILFLYKNTNSSRGNSSFSCADEGFSCPCTFVAAVSGASGSVLWERPVAQDRAFVECGILQPRGSAAPSACVVLGRPGSLVAVDTLTGKTLWSQPSSFGGNASVLSPLLRVPDLDADGAPDLLVLIQEENQVNGSIYSGGTGQQVSPPDSLGVDGTSGSILHVTRAGAHYVLIPCGTALCSRSVKGLYEKVSRRDSPLKSDPLWEDMLSAASHRLVVHSSGAIRYLMNVPGKAGDDLLLVSTEAYMLLDGQDLTPRWTFGTTQVLRKPVLGYYKPDTPAVLVENGTGPDRQVLLLDLGSGAVLWSQALPGLPGDPPSASLPTADHRSAFFFWGIHEPTDSNQTEPGAAGRRLYMLHPTLPGVLLELDNVSVPIVAFQVVLLEPGRHAACILLTGPASPSPPGLVSVTKHKVQDLVLAGRVVHLAEGGAESDQAVRDRLSRLRYRSEA
;
A
#
# COMPACT_ATOMS: atom_id res chain seq x y z
N MET A 1 -46.79 45.89 -90.58
CA MET A 1 -46.88 46.54 -89.26
C MET A 1 -46.00 45.79 -88.27
N ARG A 2 -44.96 46.45 -87.74
CA ARG A 2 -44.27 46.14 -86.45
C ARG A 2 -45.21 46.53 -85.27
N PRO A 3 -44.98 46.18 -83.98
CA PRO A 3 -43.71 45.94 -83.26
C PRO A 3 -43.67 44.65 -82.39
N GLN A 4 -42.51 44.02 -82.14
CA GLN A 4 -41.55 44.18 -81.02
C GLN A 4 -42.13 44.19 -79.58
N GLY A 5 -41.66 43.23 -78.76
CA GLY A 5 -41.73 43.21 -77.30
C GLY A 5 -41.26 41.87 -76.74
N GLY A 6 -40.11 41.85 -76.07
CA GLY A 6 -39.40 40.64 -75.62
C GLY A 6 -39.96 39.97 -74.37
N ALA A 7 -39.48 38.75 -74.10
CA ALA A 7 -39.63 38.06 -72.83
C ALA A 7 -38.45 37.11 -72.62
N GLY A 8 -37.68 37.35 -71.55
CA GLY A 8 -36.67 36.44 -71.04
C GLY A 8 -37.29 35.23 -70.35
N PRO A 9 -36.52 34.14 -70.16
CA PRO A 9 -37.05 32.90 -69.59
C PRO A 9 -37.29 33.03 -68.09
N GLY A 10 -38.46 32.51 -67.71
CA GLY A 10 -39.10 32.60 -66.39
C GLY A 10 -38.30 31.98 -65.24
N ALA A 11 -38.43 32.68 -64.11
CA ALA A 11 -38.05 32.24 -62.78
C ALA A 11 -38.90 31.04 -62.32
N LEU A 12 -38.23 30.04 -61.74
CA LEU A 12 -38.83 28.93 -61.00
C LEU A 12 -39.23 29.39 -59.58
N PRO A 13 -40.30 28.81 -58.98
CA PRO A 13 -40.78 29.17 -57.65
C PRO A 13 -39.87 28.65 -56.52
N PRO A 14 -39.96 29.23 -55.31
CA PRO A 14 -39.00 28.98 -54.22
C PRO A 14 -39.17 27.59 -53.60
N GLY A 15 -38.04 26.90 -53.43
CA GLY A 15 -37.93 25.67 -52.66
C GLY A 15 -38.03 25.92 -51.14
N PRO A 16 -38.44 24.90 -50.37
CA PRO A 16 -38.63 25.01 -48.92
C PRO A 16 -37.28 25.13 -48.18
N PRO A 17 -37.28 25.64 -46.93
CA PRO A 17 -36.08 26.05 -46.22
C PRO A 17 -35.21 24.87 -45.74
N HIS A 18 -33.90 25.13 -45.69
CA HIS A 18 -32.88 24.30 -45.05
C HIS A 18 -33.22 23.92 -43.60
N PRO A 19 -32.95 22.67 -43.19
CA PRO A 19 -32.54 22.37 -41.83
C PRO A 19 -31.01 22.26 -41.75
N THR A 20 -30.43 23.19 -41.01
CA THR A 20 -29.13 23.03 -40.33
C THR A 20 -29.21 21.85 -39.35
N GLY A 21 -28.25 20.94 -39.41
CA GLY A 21 -28.18 19.82 -38.48
C GLY A 21 -26.93 18.99 -38.72
N SER A 22 -25.80 19.44 -38.19
CA SER A 22 -24.59 18.65 -38.04
C SER A 22 -24.83 17.57 -36.99
N ASP A 23 -25.20 16.37 -37.41
CA ASP A 23 -25.18 15.18 -36.57
C ASP A 23 -23.72 14.80 -36.28
N ALA A 24 -23.18 15.35 -35.20
CA ALA A 24 -22.04 14.79 -34.51
C ALA A 24 -22.50 13.45 -33.93
N ARG A 25 -22.14 12.35 -34.60
CA ARG A 25 -22.20 11.00 -34.00
C ARG A 25 -21.28 10.97 -32.80
N GLY A 26 -21.85 11.21 -31.61
CA GLY A 26 -21.24 10.81 -30.35
C GLY A 26 -20.91 9.33 -30.42
N GLY A 27 -19.62 9.01 -30.29
CA GLY A 27 -19.18 7.65 -30.06
C GLY A 27 -19.85 7.12 -28.79
N PRO A 28 -20.17 5.81 -28.71
CA PRO A 28 -20.81 5.26 -27.53
C PRO A 28 -19.90 5.46 -26.32
N GLU A 29 -20.46 6.06 -25.26
CA GLU A 29 -19.88 5.99 -23.91
C GLU A 29 -19.54 4.52 -23.64
N ARG A 30 -18.25 4.25 -23.41
CA ARG A 30 -17.76 2.90 -23.14
C ARG A 30 -18.39 2.41 -21.83
N PRO A 31 -18.76 1.11 -21.73
CA PRO A 31 -19.28 0.58 -20.48
C PRO A 31 -18.24 0.79 -19.37
N ALA A 32 -18.59 1.51 -18.32
CA ALA A 32 -17.75 1.62 -17.14
C ALA A 32 -17.51 0.21 -16.59
N ALA A 33 -16.25 -0.14 -16.28
CA ALA A 33 -15.93 -1.36 -15.55
C ALA A 33 -16.84 -1.46 -14.30
N ALA A 34 -17.31 -2.66 -13.96
CA ALA A 34 -18.26 -2.87 -12.88
C ALA A 34 -17.63 -2.45 -11.53
N ARG A 35 -17.82 -1.18 -11.17
CA ARG A 35 -17.37 -0.59 -9.92
C ARG A 35 -18.34 -1.01 -8.83
N GLN A 36 -17.85 -1.78 -7.86
CA GLN A 36 -18.61 -2.08 -6.66
C GLN A 36 -18.14 -1.15 -5.54
N GLN A 37 -19.02 -0.25 -5.14
CA GLN A 37 -18.81 0.60 -3.99
C GLN A 37 -19.00 -0.27 -2.73
N LEU A 38 -17.93 -0.52 -1.97
CA LEU A 38 -18.00 -1.33 -0.75
C LEU A 38 -18.65 -0.52 0.36
N ARG A 39 -18.24 0.74 0.57
CA ARG A 39 -18.89 1.62 1.55
C ARG A 39 -19.09 3.02 0.99
N GLN A 40 -20.27 3.59 1.20
CA GLN A 40 -20.49 5.03 1.23
C GLN A 40 -20.78 5.47 2.67
N PRO A 41 -20.26 6.61 3.11
CA PRO A 41 -20.81 7.32 4.26
C PRO A 41 -22.24 7.75 3.93
N ARG A 42 -23.07 7.87 4.95
CA ARG A 42 -24.38 8.50 4.81
C ARG A 42 -24.20 9.93 4.29
N GLU A 43 -25.16 10.44 3.52
CA GLU A 43 -25.22 11.84 3.15
C GLU A 43 -25.05 12.72 4.42
N GLY A 44 -24.10 13.65 4.39
CA GLY A 44 -23.78 14.53 5.52
C GLY A 44 -22.83 13.95 6.59
N ALA A 45 -22.32 12.72 6.44
CA ALA A 45 -21.29 12.19 7.34
C ALA A 45 -19.90 12.73 6.95
N ALA A 46 -19.31 13.54 7.82
CA ALA A 46 -17.95 14.05 7.66
C ALA A 46 -16.96 13.10 8.37
N ALA A 47 -15.98 12.61 7.62
CA ALA A 47 -15.02 11.61 8.09
C ALA A 47 -13.62 11.87 7.51
N VAL A 48 -12.62 11.25 8.11
CA VAL A 48 -11.23 11.27 7.64
C VAL A 48 -10.74 9.84 7.54
N ALA A 49 -10.18 9.45 6.40
CA ALA A 49 -9.56 8.14 6.26
C ALA A 49 -8.10 8.19 6.73
N TYR A 50 -7.61 7.09 7.29
CA TYR A 50 -6.19 6.91 7.55
C TYR A 50 -5.59 5.93 6.55
N ASP A 51 -4.28 6.05 6.28
CA ASP A 51 -3.54 5.20 5.36
C ASP A 51 -3.33 3.80 5.96
N PHE A 52 -4.40 3.00 5.95
CA PHE A 52 -4.43 1.61 6.38
C PHE A 52 -5.49 0.83 5.61
N LEU A 53 -5.04 -0.25 4.95
CA LEU A 53 -5.88 -1.26 4.31
C LEU A 53 -5.29 -2.64 4.62
N ALA A 54 -6.14 -3.57 5.02
CA ALA A 54 -5.81 -4.98 5.15
C ALA A 54 -6.92 -5.84 4.53
N ALA A 55 -6.56 -7.07 4.14
CA ALA A 55 -7.48 -8.04 3.57
C ALA A 55 -7.40 -9.36 4.35
N GLU A 56 -8.54 -9.82 4.85
CA GLU A 56 -8.66 -11.06 5.62
C GLU A 56 -10.06 -11.66 5.44
N ASP A 57 -10.18 -13.00 5.44
CA ASP A 57 -11.49 -13.69 5.42
C ASP A 57 -12.16 -13.61 6.82
N VAL A 58 -12.88 -12.50 7.07
CA VAL A 58 -13.45 -12.13 8.37
C VAL A 58 -14.67 -12.99 8.71
N ASN A 59 -15.54 -13.23 7.74
CA ASN A 59 -16.76 -14.01 7.95
C ASN A 59 -16.61 -15.52 7.65
N LYS A 60 -15.42 -15.97 7.26
CA LYS A 60 -15.08 -17.37 6.91
C LYS A 60 -15.85 -17.89 5.69
N ASP A 61 -16.19 -17.01 4.75
CA ASP A 61 -16.84 -17.36 3.49
C ASP A 61 -15.85 -17.71 2.36
N LYS A 62 -14.53 -17.67 2.66
CA LYS A 62 -13.40 -17.90 1.74
C LYS A 62 -13.14 -16.75 0.77
N ILE A 63 -13.79 -15.61 0.96
CA ILE A 63 -13.57 -14.37 0.23
C ILE A 63 -12.87 -13.41 1.19
N GLN A 64 -11.79 -12.78 0.73
CA GLN A 64 -11.13 -11.75 1.55
C GLN A 64 -12.04 -10.53 1.72
N ASP A 65 -12.25 -10.14 2.96
CA ASP A 65 -12.94 -8.93 3.38
C ASP A 65 -11.93 -7.81 3.63
N ILE A 66 -12.37 -6.55 3.58
CA ILE A 66 -11.48 -5.39 3.68
C ILE A 66 -11.61 -4.73 5.04
N LEU A 67 -10.47 -4.56 5.72
CA LEU A 67 -10.34 -3.78 6.95
C LEU A 67 -9.71 -2.43 6.65
N PHE A 68 -10.24 -1.37 7.23
CA PHE A 68 -9.70 -0.02 7.07
C PHE A 68 -9.98 0.87 8.28
N LEU A 69 -9.24 1.98 8.36
CA LEU A 69 -9.36 2.96 9.42
C LEU A 69 -10.01 4.27 8.94
N TYR A 70 -10.89 4.82 9.77
CA TYR A 70 -11.44 6.16 9.56
C TYR A 70 -11.81 6.83 10.88
N LYS A 71 -11.73 8.16 10.92
CA LYS A 71 -12.25 9.00 11.98
C LYS A 71 -13.64 9.48 11.62
N ASN A 72 -14.59 9.33 12.54
CA ASN A 72 -15.95 9.80 12.35
C ASN A 72 -16.21 11.01 13.25
N THR A 73 -16.81 12.07 12.69
CA THR A 73 -17.14 13.29 13.46
C THR A 73 -18.56 13.35 13.98
N ASN A 74 -19.42 12.38 13.65
CA ASN A 74 -20.81 12.42 14.04
C ASN A 74 -21.10 11.47 15.21
N SER A 75 -21.39 12.05 16.38
CA SER A 75 -21.74 11.36 17.65
C SER A 75 -23.21 10.95 17.74
N SER A 76 -24.05 11.29 16.77
CA SER A 76 -25.51 11.19 16.94
C SER A 76 -26.09 9.86 16.47
N ARG A 77 -26.31 8.93 17.43
CA ARG A 77 -27.31 7.84 17.42
C ARG A 77 -27.68 7.28 16.03
N GLY A 78 -26.71 6.74 15.30
CA GLY A 78 -26.98 5.84 14.19
C GLY A 78 -27.05 4.39 14.68
N ASN A 79 -27.72 3.49 13.94
CA ASN A 79 -27.85 2.05 14.19
C ASN A 79 -26.53 1.24 14.40
N SER A 80 -25.37 1.89 14.55
CA SER A 80 -24.14 1.28 15.01
C SER A 80 -24.26 1.03 16.52
N SER A 81 -24.17 -0.23 16.96
CA SER A 81 -24.35 -0.60 18.36
C SER A 81 -23.27 -0.07 19.33
N PHE A 82 -22.24 0.63 18.83
CA PHE A 82 -21.10 1.10 19.60
C PHE A 82 -20.80 2.57 19.31
N SER A 83 -20.75 3.38 20.37
CA SER A 83 -20.36 4.79 20.34
C SER A 83 -18.94 4.98 20.87
N CYS A 84 -18.28 6.09 20.52
CA CYS A 84 -16.95 6.43 21.07
C CYS A 84 -16.95 6.37 22.62
N ALA A 85 -18.04 6.83 23.24
CA ALA A 85 -18.16 6.90 24.70
C ALA A 85 -18.25 5.51 25.36
N ASP A 86 -18.81 4.51 24.66
CA ASP A 86 -18.92 3.14 25.19
C ASP A 86 -17.54 2.48 25.35
N GLU A 87 -16.56 2.92 24.57
CA GLU A 87 -15.15 2.49 24.63
C GLU A 87 -14.26 3.52 25.35
N GLY A 88 -14.85 4.54 25.99
CA GLY A 88 -14.13 5.54 26.79
C GLY A 88 -13.48 6.68 25.99
N PHE A 89 -13.78 6.84 24.70
CA PHE A 89 -13.26 7.91 23.85
C PHE A 89 -14.22 9.11 23.74
N SER A 90 -13.66 10.30 23.56
CA SER A 90 -14.44 11.49 23.18
C SER A 90 -14.71 11.50 21.68
N CYS A 91 -15.89 11.94 21.25
CA CYS A 91 -16.15 12.15 19.82
C CYS A 91 -15.53 13.48 19.36
N PRO A 92 -14.85 13.55 18.19
CA PRO A 92 -14.61 12.49 17.19
C PRO A 92 -13.58 11.44 17.63
N CYS A 93 -13.81 10.17 17.29
CA CYS A 93 -12.87 9.08 17.52
C CYS A 93 -12.60 8.26 16.24
N THR A 94 -11.57 7.43 16.29
CA THR A 94 -11.12 6.55 15.21
C THR A 94 -11.77 5.18 15.33
N PHE A 95 -12.23 4.66 14.20
CA PHE A 95 -12.88 3.37 14.06
C PHE A 95 -12.04 2.46 13.16
N VAL A 96 -12.01 1.17 13.50
CA VAL A 96 -11.73 0.09 12.55
C VAL A 96 -13.08 -0.42 12.03
N ALA A 97 -13.19 -0.63 10.73
CA ALA A 97 -14.33 -1.32 10.14
C ALA A 97 -13.87 -2.46 9.24
N ALA A 98 -14.64 -3.55 9.26
CA ALA A 98 -14.56 -4.62 8.29
C ALA A 98 -15.77 -4.55 7.34
N VAL A 99 -15.51 -4.61 6.04
CA VAL A 99 -16.55 -4.63 4.99
C VAL A 99 -16.39 -5.88 4.14
N SER A 100 -17.52 -6.51 3.83
CA SER A 100 -17.52 -7.75 3.07
C SER A 100 -16.93 -7.55 1.69
N GLY A 101 -15.95 -8.36 1.32
CA GLY A 101 -15.37 -8.37 -0.02
C GLY A 101 -16.37 -8.81 -1.08
N ALA A 102 -17.37 -9.61 -0.72
CA ALA A 102 -18.41 -10.09 -1.62
C ALA A 102 -19.52 -9.05 -1.86
N SER A 103 -20.18 -8.61 -0.80
CA SER A 103 -21.38 -7.77 -0.87
C SER A 103 -21.09 -6.27 -0.72
N GLY A 104 -19.97 -5.90 -0.09
CA GLY A 104 -19.71 -4.54 0.40
C GLY A 104 -20.35 -4.21 1.74
N SER A 105 -21.23 -5.07 2.29
CA SER A 105 -21.87 -4.76 3.57
C SER A 105 -20.87 -4.62 4.70
N VAL A 106 -21.07 -3.65 5.59
CA VAL A 106 -20.30 -3.55 6.83
C VAL A 106 -20.57 -4.81 7.66
N LEU A 107 -19.52 -5.55 8.00
CA LEU A 107 -19.58 -6.73 8.85
C LEU A 107 -19.60 -6.32 10.33
N TRP A 108 -18.68 -5.43 10.69
CA TRP A 108 -18.62 -4.80 12.01
C TRP A 108 -17.80 -3.50 11.95
N GLU A 109 -18.00 -2.65 12.97
CA GLU A 109 -17.18 -1.46 13.21
C GLU A 109 -16.97 -1.28 14.71
N ARG A 110 -15.78 -0.80 15.10
CA ARG A 110 -15.36 -0.68 16.51
C ARG A 110 -14.58 0.64 16.72
N PRO A 111 -14.96 1.47 17.70
CA PRO A 111 -14.08 2.55 18.17
C PRO A 111 -12.81 1.97 18.79
N VAL A 112 -11.63 2.46 18.39
CA VAL A 112 -10.33 1.89 18.81
C VAL A 112 -9.34 2.93 19.34
N ALA A 113 -9.53 4.21 19.04
CA ALA A 113 -8.60 5.27 19.43
C ALA A 113 -9.26 6.64 19.41
N GLN A 114 -8.75 7.58 20.21
CA GLN A 114 -9.18 8.97 20.20
C GLN A 114 -8.82 9.69 18.87
N ASP A 115 -7.65 9.42 18.32
CA ASP A 115 -7.14 9.94 17.05
C ASP A 115 -6.06 8.99 16.50
N ARG A 116 -5.68 9.21 15.23
CA ARG A 116 -4.55 8.61 14.50
C ARG A 116 -4.04 7.29 15.09
N ALA A 117 -4.39 6.20 14.43
CA ALA A 117 -4.02 4.86 14.84
C ALA A 117 -2.98 4.24 13.90
N PHE A 118 -2.02 3.52 14.47
CA PHE A 118 -1.25 2.50 13.76
C PHE A 118 -1.91 1.15 13.98
N VAL A 119 -1.95 0.32 12.95
CA VAL A 119 -2.62 -0.98 13.00
C VAL A 119 -1.73 -2.01 12.39
N GLU A 120 -1.62 -3.14 13.09
CA GLU A 120 -0.98 -4.34 12.61
C GLU A 120 -1.98 -5.49 12.81
N CYS A 121 -2.27 -6.25 11.75
CA CYS A 121 -3.24 -7.35 11.77
C CYS A 121 -2.53 -8.70 11.57
N GLY A 122 -3.15 -9.78 12.04
CA GLY A 122 -2.60 -11.14 11.92
C GLY A 122 -1.53 -11.48 12.97
N ILE A 123 -1.43 -10.69 14.04
CA ILE A 123 -0.42 -10.84 15.11
C ILE A 123 -0.57 -12.18 15.86
N LEU A 124 -1.81 -12.59 16.12
CA LEU A 124 -2.11 -13.75 16.95
C LEU A 124 -2.08 -15.10 16.23
N GLN A 125 -1.76 -15.15 14.93
CA GLN A 125 -1.64 -16.42 14.21
C GLN A 125 -0.17 -16.78 13.92
N PRO A 126 0.41 -17.72 14.67
CA PRO A 126 1.41 -18.63 14.12
C PRO A 126 0.78 -19.40 12.95
N ARG A 127 1.55 -19.63 11.88
CA ARG A 127 1.11 -20.41 10.72
C ARG A 127 0.59 -21.78 11.18
N GLY A 128 -0.72 -22.03 11.07
CA GLY A 128 -1.36 -23.28 11.48
C GLY A 128 -1.93 -23.35 12.91
N SER A 129 -1.97 -22.23 13.65
CA SER A 129 -2.61 -22.16 14.99
C SER A 129 -4.12 -21.94 14.90
N ALA A 130 -4.87 -22.50 15.86
CA ALA A 130 -6.32 -22.27 16.04
C ALA A 130 -6.66 -20.94 16.74
N ALA A 131 -5.65 -20.11 17.05
CA ALA A 131 -5.84 -18.83 17.72
C ALA A 131 -6.62 -17.83 16.84
N PRO A 132 -7.52 -17.02 17.43
CA PRO A 132 -8.26 -15.99 16.71
C PRO A 132 -7.29 -14.98 16.09
N SER A 133 -7.53 -14.59 14.84
CA SER A 133 -6.79 -13.47 14.24
C SER A 133 -7.23 -12.17 14.91
N ALA A 134 -6.28 -11.28 15.16
CA ALA A 134 -6.53 -9.99 15.78
C ALA A 134 -5.73 -8.89 15.09
N CYS A 135 -6.31 -7.70 15.12
CA CYS A 135 -5.64 -6.45 14.79
C CYS A 135 -5.31 -5.70 16.08
N VAL A 136 -4.04 -5.37 16.28
CA VAL A 136 -3.60 -4.51 17.36
C VAL A 136 -3.49 -3.09 16.84
N VAL A 137 -4.19 -2.20 17.53
CA VAL A 137 -4.30 -0.79 17.23
C VAL A 137 -3.59 0.00 18.31
N LEU A 138 -2.61 0.81 17.89
CA LEU A 138 -1.98 1.80 18.74
C LEU A 138 -2.54 3.19 18.42
N GLY A 139 -3.46 3.64 19.26
CA GLY A 139 -4.15 4.93 19.16
C GLY A 139 -3.39 6.09 19.77
N ARG A 140 -3.70 7.32 19.32
CA ARG A 140 -3.19 8.56 19.93
C ARG A 140 -4.32 9.38 20.58
N PRO A 141 -4.19 9.82 21.85
CA PRO A 141 -3.09 9.51 22.75
C PRO A 141 -3.23 8.12 23.37
N GLY A 142 -2.16 7.35 23.25
CA GLY A 142 -1.73 6.37 24.26
C GLY A 142 -2.66 5.20 24.60
N SER A 143 -3.41 4.61 23.66
CA SER A 143 -4.17 3.38 23.92
C SER A 143 -3.70 2.25 23.01
N LEU A 144 -3.41 1.07 23.59
CA LEU A 144 -3.14 -0.15 22.83
C LEU A 144 -4.38 -1.05 22.94
N VAL A 145 -4.99 -1.37 21.82
CA VAL A 145 -6.26 -2.12 21.75
C VAL A 145 -6.12 -3.27 20.77
N ALA A 146 -6.42 -4.49 21.20
CA ALA A 146 -6.58 -5.62 20.29
C ALA A 146 -8.06 -5.85 19.97
N VAL A 147 -8.36 -5.99 18.69
CA VAL A 147 -9.69 -6.30 18.17
C VAL A 147 -9.64 -7.63 17.44
N ASP A 148 -10.54 -8.53 17.81
CA ASP A 148 -10.78 -9.80 17.11
C ASP A 148 -11.27 -9.50 15.68
N THR A 149 -10.55 -9.97 14.67
CA THR A 149 -10.85 -9.63 13.27
C THR A 149 -12.17 -10.21 12.79
N LEU A 150 -12.61 -11.35 13.35
CA LEU A 150 -13.81 -12.07 12.94
C LEU A 150 -15.08 -11.40 13.49
N THR A 151 -15.03 -10.95 14.73
CA THR A 151 -16.20 -10.48 15.48
C THR A 151 -16.23 -8.96 15.72
N GLY A 152 -15.09 -8.30 15.55
CA GLY A 152 -14.92 -6.88 15.88
C GLY A 152 -15.00 -6.59 17.38
N LYS A 153 -14.87 -7.59 18.24
CA LYS A 153 -14.86 -7.41 19.71
C LYS A 153 -13.46 -7.05 20.20
N THR A 154 -13.40 -6.18 21.19
CA THR A 154 -12.17 -5.89 21.92
C THR A 154 -11.73 -7.12 22.71
N LEU A 155 -10.53 -7.63 22.44
CA LEU A 155 -9.91 -8.73 23.16
C LEU A 155 -9.26 -8.23 24.46
N TRP A 156 -8.50 -7.14 24.33
CA TRP A 156 -7.91 -6.44 25.45
C TRP A 156 -7.69 -4.97 25.07
N SER A 157 -7.64 -4.12 26.09
CA SER A 157 -7.37 -2.69 25.96
C SER A 157 -6.52 -2.26 27.14
N GLN A 158 -5.36 -1.68 26.85
CA GLN A 158 -4.41 -1.21 27.84
C GLN A 158 -4.10 0.27 27.63
N PRO A 159 -4.05 1.07 28.71
CA PRO A 159 -3.44 2.38 28.62
C PRO A 159 -1.96 2.17 28.33
N SER A 160 -1.46 2.81 27.28
CA SER A 160 -0.02 2.88 27.06
C SER A 160 0.54 4.09 27.79
N SER A 161 1.72 3.93 28.39
CA SER A 161 2.40 4.96 29.17
C SER A 161 3.20 5.94 28.31
N PHE A 162 2.91 6.05 27.02
CA PHE A 162 3.68 6.88 26.10
C PHE A 162 3.49 8.36 26.45
N GLY A 163 4.59 9.10 26.58
CA GLY A 163 4.55 10.53 26.85
C GLY A 163 3.80 11.29 25.75
N GLY A 164 3.10 12.36 26.12
CA GLY A 164 2.31 13.16 25.15
C GLY A 164 3.12 13.75 24.00
N ASN A 165 4.45 13.86 24.14
CA ASN A 165 5.38 14.40 23.14
C ASN A 165 6.04 13.32 22.27
N ALA A 166 5.69 12.06 22.46
CA ALA A 166 6.37 10.94 21.84
C ALA A 166 5.79 10.60 20.45
N SER A 167 6.67 10.33 19.48
CA SER A 167 6.29 9.92 18.13
C SER A 167 6.51 8.43 17.94
N VAL A 168 5.42 7.66 17.96
CA VAL A 168 5.44 6.24 17.56
C VAL A 168 5.93 6.13 16.12
N LEU A 169 6.95 5.28 15.92
CA LEU A 169 7.50 4.94 14.61
C LEU A 169 6.73 3.74 14.05
N SER A 170 6.28 3.84 12.80
CA SER A 170 5.68 2.73 12.08
C SER A 170 6.74 1.88 11.37
N PRO A 171 6.49 0.57 11.17
CA PRO A 171 5.34 -0.22 11.65
C PRO A 171 5.51 -0.73 13.10
N LEU A 172 4.46 -1.33 13.65
CA LEU A 172 4.57 -2.17 14.86
C LEU A 172 5.32 -3.45 14.48
N LEU A 173 6.29 -3.88 15.28
CA LEU A 173 7.14 -5.03 14.95
C LEU A 173 6.69 -6.27 15.74
N ARG A 174 6.24 -7.31 15.03
CA ARG A 174 5.95 -8.62 15.63
C ARG A 174 7.25 -9.32 15.99
N VAL A 175 7.44 -9.63 17.27
CA VAL A 175 8.58 -10.41 17.78
C VAL A 175 8.10 -11.79 18.25
N PRO A 176 9.00 -12.77 18.47
CA PRO A 176 8.62 -14.05 19.07
C PRO A 176 7.94 -13.87 20.44
N ASP A 177 7.26 -14.91 20.90
CA ASP A 177 6.70 -14.98 22.26
C ASP A 177 7.83 -14.92 23.31
N LEU A 178 7.87 -13.86 24.11
CA LEU A 178 8.90 -13.59 25.12
C LEU A 178 8.38 -13.73 26.56
N ASP A 179 7.06 -13.71 26.77
CA ASP A 179 6.44 -13.93 28.08
C ASP A 179 5.89 -15.36 28.28
N ALA A 180 6.00 -16.19 27.24
CA ALA A 180 5.57 -17.58 27.18
C ALA A 180 4.05 -17.76 27.33
N ASP A 181 3.25 -16.78 26.91
CA ASP A 181 1.78 -16.86 26.92
C ASP A 181 1.19 -17.60 25.70
N GLY A 182 2.04 -17.99 24.74
CA GLY A 182 1.66 -18.70 23.52
C GLY A 182 1.28 -17.79 22.35
N ALA A 183 1.28 -16.46 22.53
CA ALA A 183 1.08 -15.47 21.50
C ALA A 183 2.39 -14.73 21.18
N PRO A 184 2.64 -14.35 19.91
CA PRO A 184 3.76 -13.50 19.56
C PRO A 184 3.62 -12.10 20.16
N ASP A 185 4.74 -11.54 20.63
CA ASP A 185 4.77 -10.21 21.24
C ASP A 185 4.99 -9.09 20.23
N LEU A 186 4.86 -7.86 20.69
CA LEU A 186 4.96 -6.64 19.89
C LEU A 186 6.03 -5.70 20.42
N LEU A 187 6.98 -5.35 19.58
CA LEU A 187 7.91 -4.26 19.83
C LEU A 187 7.36 -2.96 19.24
N VAL A 188 7.13 -1.98 20.11
CA VAL A 188 6.73 -0.62 19.77
C VAL A 188 7.95 0.28 19.87
N LEU A 189 8.26 0.96 18.77
CA LEU A 189 9.35 1.94 18.70
C LEU A 189 8.79 3.35 18.77
N ILE A 190 9.44 4.19 19.58
CA ILE A 190 8.98 5.54 19.87
C ILE A 190 10.16 6.48 19.83
N GLN A 191 10.00 7.58 19.11
CA GLN A 191 10.94 8.67 19.08
C GLN A 191 10.52 9.75 20.09
N GLU A 192 11.35 9.96 21.09
CA GLU A 192 11.26 11.09 22.02
C GLU A 192 12.49 11.97 21.83
N GLU A 193 12.26 13.23 21.47
CA GLU A 193 13.32 14.15 21.05
C GLU A 193 14.15 13.56 19.89
N ASN A 194 15.42 13.23 20.15
CA ASN A 194 16.31 12.60 19.16
C ASN A 194 16.58 11.12 19.47
N GLN A 195 16.00 10.53 20.52
CA GLN A 195 16.25 9.13 20.86
C GLN A 195 15.08 8.24 20.50
N VAL A 196 15.40 7.08 19.94
CA VAL A 196 14.43 5.99 19.77
C VAL A 196 14.47 5.08 20.99
N ASN A 197 13.31 4.88 21.60
CA ASN A 197 13.06 3.96 22.69
C ASN A 197 12.20 2.79 22.19
N GLY A 198 12.52 1.58 22.64
CA GLY A 198 11.75 0.38 22.32
C GLY A 198 11.06 -0.18 23.56
N SER A 199 9.79 -0.56 23.43
CA SER A 199 9.00 -1.21 24.50
C SER A 199 8.32 -2.47 23.95
N ILE A 200 8.41 -3.58 24.69
CA ILE A 200 7.81 -4.86 24.30
C ILE A 200 6.48 -5.04 25.05
N TYR A 201 5.44 -5.39 24.30
CA TYR A 201 4.09 -5.63 24.78
C TYR A 201 3.66 -7.05 24.42
N SER A 202 2.98 -7.70 25.36
CA SER A 202 2.38 -9.01 25.17
C SER A 202 1.32 -8.95 24.08
N GLY A 203 1.42 -9.80 23.06
CA GLY A 203 0.39 -9.87 22.03
C GLY A 203 -0.94 -10.40 22.56
N GLY A 204 -0.89 -11.31 23.54
CA GLY A 204 -2.07 -11.96 24.14
C GLY A 204 -2.83 -11.08 25.12
N THR A 205 -2.14 -10.18 25.84
CA THR A 205 -2.75 -9.39 26.93
C THR A 205 -2.62 -7.87 26.79
N GLY A 206 -1.73 -7.40 25.92
CA GLY A 206 -1.35 -6.00 25.80
C GLY A 206 -0.50 -5.47 26.95
N GLN A 207 -0.16 -6.29 27.95
CA GLN A 207 0.65 -5.88 29.08
C GLN A 207 2.09 -5.62 28.64
N GLN A 208 2.72 -4.63 29.24
CA GLN A 208 4.13 -4.34 28.98
C GLN A 208 5.00 -5.47 29.55
N VAL A 209 5.71 -6.18 28.69
CA VAL A 209 6.64 -7.27 29.03
C VAL A 209 7.98 -6.69 29.46
N SER A 210 8.43 -5.62 28.80
CA SER A 210 9.69 -4.95 29.10
C SER A 210 9.51 -3.43 29.22
N PRO A 211 10.04 -2.77 30.28
CA PRO A 211 10.18 -1.32 30.30
C PRO A 211 10.78 -0.74 29.02
N PRO A 212 10.55 0.55 28.72
CA PRO A 212 11.18 1.19 27.59
C PRO A 212 12.70 1.20 27.78
N ASP A 213 13.46 0.73 26.79
CA ASP A 213 14.91 0.88 26.75
C ASP A 213 15.30 1.82 25.61
N SER A 214 16.27 2.68 25.88
CA SER A 214 16.85 3.52 24.85
C SER A 214 17.66 2.65 23.91
N LEU A 215 17.33 2.72 22.62
CA LEU A 215 18.11 2.14 21.56
C LEU A 215 19.39 2.96 21.30
N GLY A 216 19.46 4.19 21.83
CA GLY A 216 20.64 5.05 21.75
C GLY A 216 20.90 5.58 20.34
N VAL A 217 19.86 5.65 19.51
CA VAL A 217 19.99 5.95 18.08
C VAL A 217 18.98 7.01 17.64
N ASP A 218 19.43 7.89 16.74
CA ASP A 218 18.58 8.80 15.99
C ASP A 218 17.97 8.02 14.82
N GLY A 219 16.75 7.52 14.99
CA GLY A 219 16.07 6.68 14.01
C GLY A 219 14.85 7.37 13.40
N THR A 220 14.58 7.08 12.12
CA THR A 220 13.32 7.45 11.47
C THR A 220 12.38 6.24 11.33
N SER A 221 11.12 6.48 10.95
CA SER A 221 10.16 5.41 10.63
C SER A 221 10.68 4.46 9.55
N GLY A 222 10.08 3.27 9.45
CA GLY A 222 10.46 2.24 8.47
C GLY A 222 11.42 1.18 9.02
N SER A 223 11.44 0.99 10.34
CA SER A 223 12.16 -0.11 10.98
C SER A 223 11.62 -1.47 10.55
N ILE A 224 12.47 -2.50 10.54
CA ILE A 224 12.05 -3.88 10.31
C ILE A 224 12.65 -4.82 11.35
N LEU A 225 12.03 -5.98 11.49
CA LEU A 225 12.65 -7.12 12.17
C LEU A 225 13.36 -7.99 11.14
N HIS A 226 14.64 -8.27 11.36
CA HIS A 226 15.44 -9.15 10.52
C HIS A 226 15.85 -10.40 11.30
N VAL A 227 15.80 -11.55 10.63
CA VAL A 227 16.19 -12.84 11.20
C VAL A 227 17.41 -13.35 10.46
N THR A 228 18.52 -13.51 11.17
CA THR A 228 19.77 -13.99 10.58
C THR A 228 19.68 -15.48 10.25
N ARG A 229 20.66 -16.02 9.51
CA ARG A 229 20.71 -17.47 9.21
C ARG A 229 20.90 -18.33 10.46
N ALA A 230 21.44 -17.75 11.54
CA ALA A 230 21.51 -18.40 12.85
C ALA A 230 20.15 -18.44 13.58
N GLY A 231 19.13 -17.72 13.08
CA GLY A 231 17.82 -17.57 13.71
C GLY A 231 17.79 -16.54 14.83
N ALA A 232 18.76 -15.62 14.86
CA ALA A 232 18.79 -14.51 15.81
C ALA A 232 17.97 -13.33 15.26
N HIS A 233 17.30 -12.60 16.15
CA HIS A 233 16.34 -11.55 15.80
C HIS A 233 16.93 -10.17 16.09
N TYR A 234 17.02 -9.33 15.06
CA TYR A 234 17.57 -7.98 15.15
C TYR A 234 16.58 -6.95 14.62
N VAL A 235 16.42 -5.87 15.36
CA VAL A 235 15.65 -4.69 14.96
C VAL A 235 16.57 -3.82 14.14
N LEU A 236 16.19 -3.51 12.90
CA LEU A 236 16.96 -2.65 12.01
C LEU A 236 16.25 -1.31 11.85
N ILE A 237 16.98 -0.22 12.06
CA ILE A 237 16.43 1.15 12.08
C ILE A 237 17.28 2.05 11.17
N PRO A 238 16.66 2.74 10.19
CA PRO A 238 17.34 3.77 9.41
C PRO A 238 17.86 4.92 10.30
N CYS A 239 19.17 5.20 10.24
CA CYS A 239 19.86 6.23 11.03
C CYS A 239 20.67 7.17 10.13
N GLY A 240 19.99 7.98 9.33
CA GLY A 240 20.64 8.82 8.33
C GLY A 240 21.29 7.96 7.24
N THR A 241 22.62 8.02 7.09
CA THR A 241 23.39 7.26 6.08
C THR A 241 23.91 5.92 6.60
N ALA A 242 23.54 5.53 7.82
CA ALA A 242 23.94 4.28 8.44
C ALA A 242 22.72 3.47 8.88
N LEU A 243 22.92 2.17 9.04
CA LEU A 243 21.91 1.28 9.60
C LEU A 243 22.19 1.05 11.08
N CYS A 244 21.24 1.38 11.94
CA CYS A 244 21.31 0.99 13.34
C CYS A 244 20.68 -0.38 13.54
N SER A 245 21.24 -1.15 14.46
CA SER A 245 20.68 -2.46 14.79
C SER A 245 20.78 -2.77 16.28
N ARG A 246 19.75 -3.45 16.78
CA ARG A 246 19.68 -3.90 18.17
C ARG A 246 19.17 -5.32 18.23
N SER A 247 19.85 -6.17 18.99
CA SER A 247 19.41 -7.53 19.29
C SER A 247 18.12 -7.50 20.12
N VAL A 248 17.07 -8.19 19.66
CA VAL A 248 15.82 -8.35 20.44
C VAL A 248 16.09 -9.12 21.73
N LYS A 249 16.99 -10.12 21.66
CA LYS A 249 17.47 -10.85 22.83
C LYS A 249 18.09 -9.89 23.84
N GLY A 250 19.05 -9.07 23.40
CA GLY A 250 19.74 -8.12 24.27
C GLY A 250 18.80 -7.07 24.88
N LEU A 251 17.78 -6.63 24.12
CA LEU A 251 16.74 -5.75 24.64
C LEU A 251 15.94 -6.41 25.76
N TYR A 252 15.47 -7.64 25.54
CA TYR A 252 14.71 -8.36 26.55
C TYR A 252 15.54 -8.67 27.79
N GLU A 253 16.75 -9.22 27.66
CA GLU A 253 17.58 -9.66 28.79
C GLU A 253 18.00 -8.48 29.68
N LYS A 254 18.41 -7.37 29.07
CA LYS A 254 18.83 -6.16 29.79
C LYS A 254 17.69 -5.61 30.65
N VAL A 255 16.47 -5.66 30.15
CA VAL A 255 15.31 -5.03 30.77
C VAL A 255 14.61 -5.97 31.75
N SER A 256 14.39 -7.23 31.35
CA SER A 256 13.70 -8.24 32.16
C SER A 256 14.58 -8.85 33.24
N ARG A 257 15.92 -8.69 33.16
CA ARG A 257 16.92 -9.36 34.02
C ARG A 257 16.74 -10.88 34.08
N ARG A 258 16.24 -11.45 32.99
CA ARG A 258 15.99 -12.88 32.79
C ARG A 258 16.69 -13.31 31.51
N ASP A 259 17.16 -14.55 31.49
CA ASP A 259 17.71 -15.14 30.27
C ASP A 259 16.61 -15.26 29.22
N SER A 260 16.93 -14.87 27.98
CA SER A 260 15.98 -14.96 26.87
C SER A 260 16.08 -16.31 26.19
N PRO A 261 14.96 -16.88 25.72
CA PRO A 261 14.99 -18.06 24.86
C PRO A 261 15.54 -17.77 23.44
N LEU A 262 15.79 -16.50 23.10
CA LEU A 262 16.25 -16.10 21.79
C LEU A 262 17.73 -16.43 21.54
N LYS A 263 18.04 -16.73 20.28
CA LYS A 263 19.40 -16.97 19.80
C LYS A 263 20.18 -15.66 19.62
N SER A 264 21.49 -15.76 19.75
CA SER A 264 22.45 -14.72 19.39
C SER A 264 23.22 -15.15 18.13
N ASP A 265 23.70 -14.18 17.35
CA ASP A 265 24.53 -14.44 16.18
C ASP A 265 25.88 -13.74 16.33
N PRO A 266 26.99 -14.48 16.61
CA PRO A 266 28.29 -13.88 16.85
C PRO A 266 28.78 -12.99 15.70
N LEU A 267 28.48 -13.32 14.45
CA LEU A 267 28.91 -12.52 13.30
C LEU A 267 28.23 -11.14 13.32
N TRP A 268 26.95 -11.11 13.67
CA TRP A 268 26.21 -9.85 13.81
C TRP A 268 26.66 -9.06 15.03
N GLU A 269 26.90 -9.72 16.17
CA GLU A 269 27.43 -9.05 17.36
C GLU A 269 28.84 -8.44 17.12
N ASP A 270 29.68 -9.10 16.32
CA ASP A 270 31.01 -8.59 15.95
C ASP A 270 30.93 -7.37 15.00
N MET A 271 29.91 -7.32 14.12
CA MET A 271 29.67 -6.19 13.21
C MET A 271 29.06 -4.97 13.91
N LEU A 272 28.40 -5.17 15.05
CA LEU A 272 27.82 -4.11 15.84
C LEU A 272 28.91 -3.36 16.59
N SER A 273 28.99 -2.04 16.38
CA SER A 273 29.85 -1.21 17.20
C SER A 273 29.40 -1.27 18.67
N ALA A 274 30.25 -1.80 19.55
CA ALA A 274 29.93 -1.94 20.98
C ALA A 274 29.51 -0.62 21.67
N ALA A 275 29.93 0.53 21.12
CA ALA A 275 29.62 1.86 21.66
C ALA A 275 28.41 2.56 21.01
N SER A 276 28.03 2.22 19.78
CA SER A 276 26.97 2.96 19.05
C SER A 276 25.85 2.12 18.48
N HIS A 277 25.89 0.78 18.60
CA HIS A 277 24.87 -0.13 18.06
C HIS A 277 24.58 0.16 16.56
N ARG A 278 25.60 0.63 15.84
CA ARG A 278 25.53 0.95 14.42
C ARG A 278 26.22 -0.15 13.65
N LEU A 279 25.57 -0.61 12.60
CA LEU A 279 26.19 -1.47 11.60
C LEU A 279 27.01 -0.57 10.67
N VAL A 280 28.21 -1.02 10.33
CA VAL A 280 29.08 -0.36 9.36
C VAL A 280 28.57 -0.68 7.95
N VAL A 281 27.40 -0.14 7.61
CA VAL A 281 26.84 -0.18 6.26
C VAL A 281 26.94 1.22 5.70
N HIS A 282 27.77 1.41 4.68
CA HIS A 282 27.93 2.68 3.99
C HIS A 282 26.89 2.81 2.89
N SER A 283 25.82 3.58 3.13
CA SER A 283 24.87 3.94 2.06
C SER A 283 25.26 5.25 1.37
N SER A 284 25.07 5.32 0.06
CA SER A 284 25.12 6.58 -0.69
C SER A 284 23.86 7.38 -0.37
N GLY A 285 23.97 8.40 0.49
CA GLY A 285 22.83 9.21 0.94
C GLY A 285 22.01 8.57 2.07
N ALA A 286 20.97 9.28 2.52
CA ALA A 286 20.18 8.89 3.68
C ALA A 286 19.22 7.74 3.36
N ILE A 287 19.14 6.74 4.23
CA ILE A 287 18.25 5.58 4.13
C ILE A 287 16.80 6.04 4.29
N ARG A 288 15.94 5.67 3.34
CA ARG A 288 14.51 5.97 3.29
C ARG A 288 13.65 4.75 3.58
N TYR A 289 14.01 3.60 2.99
CA TYR A 289 13.27 2.36 3.17
C TYR A 289 14.22 1.19 3.39
N LEU A 290 13.73 0.21 4.14
CA LEU A 290 14.40 -1.06 4.39
C LEU A 290 13.41 -2.20 4.19
N MET A 291 13.85 -3.27 3.54
CA MET A 291 13.00 -4.41 3.20
C MET A 291 13.79 -5.71 3.36
N ASN A 292 13.18 -6.71 4.01
CA ASN A 292 13.59 -8.10 3.83
C ASN A 292 13.15 -8.55 2.44
N VAL A 293 14.04 -9.20 1.70
CA VAL A 293 13.79 -9.71 0.35
C VAL A 293 14.28 -11.16 0.24
N PRO A 294 13.66 -12.00 -0.60
CA PRO A 294 14.08 -13.40 -0.73
C PRO A 294 15.55 -13.52 -1.19
N GLY A 295 16.37 -14.18 -0.38
CA GLY A 295 17.76 -14.52 -0.68
C GLY A 295 17.98 -16.01 -0.90
N LYS A 296 19.23 -16.40 -1.17
CA LYS A 296 19.59 -17.81 -1.46
C LYS A 296 19.52 -18.74 -0.24
N ALA A 297 19.80 -18.21 0.95
CA ALA A 297 19.99 -18.98 2.19
C ALA A 297 19.23 -18.36 3.38
N GLY A 298 18.15 -17.64 3.09
CA GLY A 298 17.41 -16.78 4.04
C GLY A 298 17.06 -15.46 3.38
N ASP A 299 16.50 -14.53 4.15
CA ASP A 299 16.20 -13.19 3.66
C ASP A 299 17.49 -12.38 3.51
N ASP A 300 17.62 -11.67 2.40
CA ASP A 300 18.60 -10.63 2.18
C ASP A 300 17.96 -9.25 2.48
N LEU A 301 18.76 -8.19 2.49
CA LEU A 301 18.29 -6.84 2.84
C LEU A 301 18.38 -5.89 1.65
N LEU A 302 17.25 -5.33 1.23
CA LEU A 302 17.22 -4.23 0.27
C LEU A 302 17.16 -2.89 1.02
N LEU A 303 18.27 -2.16 0.95
CA LEU A 303 18.42 -0.82 1.49
C LEU A 303 18.14 0.19 0.37
N VAL A 304 17.22 1.11 0.66
CA VAL A 304 16.83 2.16 -0.27
C VAL A 304 17.21 3.51 0.31
N SER A 305 18.23 4.15 -0.25
CA SER A 305 18.65 5.48 0.13
C SER A 305 18.13 6.55 -0.82
N THR A 306 18.41 7.82 -0.54
CA THR A 306 18.07 8.92 -1.44
C THR A 306 18.73 8.85 -2.81
N GLU A 307 19.87 8.15 -2.92
CA GLU A 307 20.72 8.15 -4.12
C GLU A 307 20.96 6.74 -4.69
N ALA A 308 20.60 5.67 -3.97
CA ALA A 308 20.80 4.31 -4.46
C ALA A 308 19.81 3.28 -3.90
N TYR A 309 19.61 2.22 -4.67
CA TYR A 309 19.09 0.93 -4.21
C TYR A 309 20.28 -0.01 -4.02
N MET A 310 20.41 -0.64 -2.86
CA MET A 310 21.52 -1.53 -2.54
C MET A 310 21.01 -2.83 -1.94
N LEU A 311 21.36 -3.96 -2.56
CA LEU A 311 21.08 -5.28 -1.99
C LEU A 311 22.28 -5.74 -1.17
N LEU A 312 22.03 -6.10 0.08
CA LEU A 312 23.00 -6.63 1.01
C LEU A 312 22.67 -8.10 1.30
N ASP A 313 23.70 -8.93 1.47
CA ASP A 313 23.53 -10.26 2.03
C ASP A 313 22.97 -10.18 3.47
N GLY A 314 21.94 -10.96 3.79
CA GLY A 314 21.32 -10.90 5.11
C GLY A 314 22.18 -11.41 6.27
N GLN A 315 23.29 -12.11 6.01
CA GLN A 315 24.15 -12.63 7.06
C GLN A 315 25.35 -11.74 7.34
N ASP A 316 26.11 -11.39 6.30
CA ASP A 316 27.38 -10.64 6.44
C ASP A 316 27.27 -9.18 5.98
N LEU A 317 26.09 -8.75 5.53
CA LEU A 317 25.80 -7.40 5.05
C LEU A 317 26.69 -6.95 3.90
N THR A 318 27.32 -7.88 3.18
CA THR A 318 28.14 -7.55 2.02
C THR A 318 27.26 -7.04 0.87
N PRO A 319 27.62 -5.91 0.23
CA PRO A 319 26.88 -5.43 -0.93
C PRO A 319 26.99 -6.40 -2.10
N ARG A 320 25.84 -6.86 -2.60
CA ARG A 320 25.76 -7.73 -3.78
C ARG A 320 25.67 -6.93 -5.07
N TRP A 321 24.89 -5.85 -5.04
CA TRP A 321 24.81 -4.88 -6.13
C TRP A 321 24.31 -3.54 -5.61
N THR A 322 24.57 -2.49 -6.39
CA THR A 322 24.08 -1.13 -6.11
C THR A 322 23.62 -0.50 -7.42
N PHE A 323 22.43 0.08 -7.39
CA PHE A 323 21.82 0.78 -8.51
C PHE A 323 21.61 2.25 -8.14
N GLY A 324 22.27 3.16 -8.85
CA GLY A 324 22.13 4.60 -8.61
C GLY A 324 20.76 5.12 -9.04
N THR A 325 20.21 6.06 -8.27
CA THR A 325 18.92 6.70 -8.53
C THR A 325 19.04 8.20 -8.27
N THR A 326 18.23 8.99 -8.97
CA THR A 326 18.24 10.46 -8.81
C THR A 326 17.44 10.88 -7.58
N GLN A 327 16.34 10.18 -7.32
CA GLN A 327 15.48 10.42 -6.17
C GLN A 327 14.58 9.21 -5.94
N VAL A 328 14.37 8.84 -4.66
CA VAL A 328 13.42 7.81 -4.25
C VAL A 328 12.23 8.46 -3.55
N LEU A 329 11.02 8.21 -4.07
CA LEU A 329 9.78 8.68 -3.46
C LEU A 329 9.01 7.61 -2.70
N ARG A 330 9.07 6.35 -3.15
CA ARG A 330 8.17 5.29 -2.69
C ARG A 330 8.93 4.04 -2.34
N LYS A 331 8.36 3.27 -1.42
CA LYS A 331 8.86 1.95 -1.06
C LYS A 331 8.78 1.05 -2.31
N PRO A 332 9.86 0.33 -2.66
CA PRO A 332 9.83 -0.64 -3.75
C PRO A 332 8.82 -1.76 -3.53
N VAL A 333 8.44 -2.41 -4.63
CA VAL A 333 7.48 -3.52 -4.60
C VAL A 333 8.14 -4.77 -5.16
N LEU A 334 8.10 -5.86 -4.39
CA LEU A 334 8.63 -7.16 -4.83
C LEU A 334 7.65 -7.85 -5.78
N GLY A 335 8.17 -8.63 -6.71
CA GLY A 335 7.39 -9.48 -7.59
C GLY A 335 8.29 -10.41 -8.41
N TYR A 336 7.75 -10.97 -9.49
CA TYR A 336 8.48 -11.86 -10.38
C TYR A 336 8.36 -11.40 -11.82
N TYR A 337 9.50 -11.14 -12.46
CA TYR A 337 9.50 -10.79 -13.89
C TYR A 337 9.37 -12.04 -14.76
N LYS A 338 10.01 -13.14 -14.36
CA LYS A 338 9.93 -14.47 -14.97
C LYS A 338 9.74 -15.50 -13.85
N PRO A 339 9.31 -16.73 -14.17
CA PRO A 339 9.40 -17.84 -13.23
C PRO A 339 10.80 -17.89 -12.60
N ASP A 340 10.85 -17.95 -11.27
CA ASP A 340 12.08 -18.04 -10.47
C ASP A 340 13.05 -16.85 -10.60
N THR A 341 12.61 -15.74 -11.22
CA THR A 341 13.38 -14.50 -11.31
C THR A 341 12.69 -13.41 -10.49
N PRO A 342 13.02 -13.29 -9.19
CA PRO A 342 12.48 -12.23 -8.37
C PRO A 342 12.94 -10.87 -8.91
N ALA A 343 12.02 -9.92 -8.91
CA ALA A 343 12.23 -8.59 -9.43
C ALA A 343 11.66 -7.55 -8.45
N VAL A 344 12.17 -6.34 -8.57
CA VAL A 344 11.74 -5.21 -7.74
C VAL A 344 11.28 -4.08 -8.65
N LEU A 345 10.03 -3.66 -8.48
CA LEU A 345 9.52 -2.45 -9.10
C LEU A 345 9.99 -1.25 -8.26
N VAL A 346 10.70 -0.34 -8.92
CA VAL A 346 11.22 0.89 -8.32
C VAL A 346 10.80 2.09 -9.14
N GLU A 347 10.79 3.25 -8.48
CA GLU A 347 10.54 4.53 -9.12
C GLU A 347 11.79 5.39 -8.98
N ASN A 348 12.26 5.94 -10.10
CA ASN A 348 13.45 6.77 -10.17
C ASN A 348 13.05 8.17 -10.65
N GLY A 349 13.43 9.20 -9.89
CA GLY A 349 13.12 10.59 -10.21
C GLY A 349 11.71 11.01 -9.79
N THR A 350 11.33 12.24 -10.15
CA THR A 350 10.07 12.87 -9.72
C THR A 350 9.44 13.73 -10.81
N GLY A 351 8.13 13.98 -10.66
CA GLY A 351 7.38 14.82 -11.59
C GLY A 351 7.48 14.32 -13.04
N PRO A 352 7.91 15.18 -14.00
CA PRO A 352 8.02 14.81 -15.41
C PRO A 352 9.17 13.84 -15.69
N ASP A 353 10.25 13.88 -14.89
CA ASP A 353 11.44 13.03 -15.08
C ASP A 353 11.30 11.65 -14.43
N ARG A 354 10.10 11.32 -13.92
CA ARG A 354 9.86 10.06 -13.22
C ARG A 354 9.88 8.88 -14.19
N GLN A 355 10.66 7.86 -13.84
CA GLN A 355 10.72 6.58 -14.51
C GLN A 355 10.27 5.45 -13.58
N VAL A 356 9.51 4.51 -14.13
CA VAL A 356 9.16 3.26 -13.48
C VAL A 356 10.07 2.18 -14.04
N LEU A 357 10.79 1.47 -13.16
CA LEU A 357 11.78 0.47 -13.53
C LEU A 357 11.45 -0.87 -12.87
N LEU A 358 11.71 -1.98 -13.56
CA LEU A 358 11.81 -3.30 -12.95
C LEU A 358 13.27 -3.72 -12.94
N LEU A 359 13.81 -3.94 -11.74
CA LEU A 359 15.16 -4.43 -11.54
C LEU A 359 15.14 -5.93 -11.24
N ASP A 360 16.09 -6.67 -11.79
CA ASP A 360 16.37 -8.03 -11.38
C ASP A 360 16.92 -8.04 -9.95
N LEU A 361 16.27 -8.74 -9.02
CA LEU A 361 16.71 -8.75 -7.63
C LEU A 361 18.06 -9.44 -7.47
N GLY A 362 18.40 -10.41 -8.32
CA GLY A 362 19.66 -11.16 -8.22
C GLY A 362 20.90 -10.37 -8.63
N SER A 363 20.76 -9.48 -9.62
CA SER A 363 21.89 -8.78 -10.26
C SER A 363 21.80 -7.26 -10.25
N GLY A 364 20.63 -6.67 -9.96
CA GLY A 364 20.38 -5.24 -10.09
C GLY A 364 20.22 -4.75 -11.53
N ALA A 365 20.18 -5.65 -12.51
CA ALA A 365 20.03 -5.29 -13.93
C ALA A 365 18.61 -4.78 -14.23
N VAL A 366 18.49 -3.79 -15.12
CA VAL A 366 17.18 -3.28 -15.57
C VAL A 366 16.53 -4.29 -16.52
N LEU A 367 15.40 -4.85 -16.11
CA LEU A 367 14.58 -5.78 -16.89
C LEU A 367 13.54 -5.07 -17.75
N TRP A 368 13.04 -3.93 -17.28
CA TRP A 368 12.07 -3.10 -17.97
C TRP A 368 12.14 -1.66 -17.45
N SER A 369 11.82 -0.69 -18.31
CA SER A 369 11.86 0.73 -17.97
C SER A 369 10.83 1.49 -18.79
N GLN A 370 10.12 2.42 -18.15
CA GLN A 370 9.21 3.33 -18.83
C GLN A 370 9.23 4.72 -18.16
N ALA A 371 9.37 5.75 -18.99
CA ALA A 371 9.10 7.12 -18.56
C ALA A 371 7.60 7.27 -18.35
N LEU A 372 7.20 7.62 -17.13
CA LEU A 372 5.81 7.78 -16.75
C LEU A 372 5.70 8.84 -15.66
N PRO A 373 5.33 10.09 -16.03
CA PRO A 373 5.16 11.17 -15.07
C PRO A 373 4.21 10.79 -13.92
N GLY A 374 4.48 11.30 -12.72
CA GLY A 374 3.67 11.05 -11.53
C GLY A 374 3.27 12.36 -10.85
N LEU A 375 2.23 12.32 -10.01
CA LEU A 375 1.88 13.44 -9.14
C LEU A 375 2.47 13.26 -7.75
N PRO A 376 2.77 14.36 -7.05
CA PRO A 376 3.00 14.31 -5.62
C PRO A 376 1.84 13.60 -4.92
N GLY A 377 2.18 12.65 -4.04
CA GLY A 377 1.20 11.92 -3.25
C GLY A 377 0.40 10.84 -4.01
N ASP A 378 0.82 10.35 -5.19
CA ASP A 378 0.17 9.12 -5.70
C ASP A 378 0.40 7.95 -4.73
N PRO A 379 -0.55 7.02 -4.65
CA PRO A 379 -0.46 5.84 -3.79
C PRO A 379 0.77 4.97 -4.09
N PRO A 380 1.15 4.08 -3.17
CA PRO A 380 2.18 3.09 -3.43
C PRO A 380 1.80 2.20 -4.62
N SER A 381 2.82 1.72 -5.32
CA SER A 381 2.66 0.67 -6.33
C SER A 381 2.32 -0.67 -5.66
N ALA A 382 1.79 -1.62 -6.42
CA ALA A 382 1.45 -2.95 -5.95
C ALA A 382 1.86 -4.03 -6.96
N SER A 383 1.99 -5.27 -6.48
CA SER A 383 2.19 -6.43 -7.33
C SER A 383 1.23 -7.54 -6.92
N LEU A 384 0.89 -8.42 -7.85
CA LEU A 384 0.08 -9.60 -7.56
C LEU A 384 0.61 -10.82 -8.33
N PRO A 385 0.95 -11.93 -7.65
CA PRO A 385 1.40 -13.14 -8.32
C PRO A 385 0.33 -13.74 -9.23
N THR A 386 0.77 -14.20 -10.39
CA THR A 386 -0.03 -14.88 -11.40
C THR A 386 0.32 -16.37 -11.47
N ALA A 387 -0.61 -17.17 -12.01
CA ALA A 387 -0.48 -18.62 -12.11
C ALA A 387 0.65 -19.06 -13.06
N ASP A 388 1.11 -18.19 -13.95
CA ASP A 388 2.27 -18.42 -14.81
C ASP A 388 3.62 -18.06 -14.12
N HIS A 389 3.61 -17.95 -12.79
CA HIS A 389 4.78 -17.72 -11.93
C HIS A 389 5.47 -16.36 -12.19
N ARG A 390 4.71 -15.38 -12.66
CA ARG A 390 5.11 -13.98 -12.76
C ARG A 390 4.28 -13.13 -11.79
N SER A 391 4.54 -11.83 -11.77
CA SER A 391 3.69 -10.86 -11.09
C SER A 391 3.12 -9.86 -12.10
N ALA A 392 1.84 -9.54 -11.94
CA ALA A 392 1.29 -8.31 -12.48
C ALA A 392 1.74 -7.15 -11.59
N PHE A 393 2.19 -6.06 -12.19
CA PHE A 393 2.63 -4.85 -11.48
C PHE A 393 1.64 -3.72 -11.76
N PHE A 394 1.26 -2.99 -10.72
CA PHE A 394 0.29 -1.91 -10.74
C PHE A 394 0.91 -0.65 -10.19
N PHE A 395 0.84 0.45 -10.94
CA PHE A 395 1.46 1.71 -10.55
C PHE A 395 0.68 2.91 -11.10
N TRP A 396 0.76 4.02 -10.39
CA TRP A 396 0.06 5.25 -10.73
C TRP A 396 0.92 6.16 -11.60
N GLY A 397 0.27 6.92 -12.47
CA GLY A 397 0.94 7.94 -13.29
C GLY A 397 -0.03 8.90 -13.94
N ILE A 398 0.50 9.79 -14.76
CA ILE A 398 -0.25 10.74 -15.58
C ILE A 398 -0.03 10.36 -17.05
N HIS A 399 -1.11 10.39 -17.83
CA HIS A 399 -0.99 10.30 -19.28
C HIS A 399 -0.69 11.69 -19.85
N GLU A 400 0.41 11.83 -20.61
CA GLU A 400 0.61 13.02 -21.43
C GLU A 400 -0.33 12.99 -22.64
N PRO A 401 -1.07 14.07 -22.94
CA PRO A 401 -1.85 14.15 -24.16
C PRO A 401 -0.90 14.27 -25.35
N THR A 402 -0.69 13.19 -26.09
CA THR A 402 -0.25 13.25 -27.49
C THR A 402 -1.41 13.77 -28.33
N ASP A 403 -1.61 15.10 -28.35
CA ASP A 403 -2.04 15.93 -29.48
C ASP A 403 -2.45 17.34 -29.01
N SER A 404 -1.86 18.34 -29.67
CA SER A 404 -2.02 19.79 -29.47
C SER A 404 -3.44 20.32 -29.74
N ASN A 405 -3.81 21.40 -29.03
CA ASN A 405 -5.02 22.26 -29.19
C ASN A 405 -6.26 21.98 -28.32
N GLN A 406 -6.08 21.58 -27.06
CA GLN A 406 -7.13 21.84 -26.05
C GLN A 406 -6.63 22.87 -25.03
N THR A 407 -7.02 24.12 -25.23
CA THR A 407 -6.98 25.19 -24.23
C THR A 407 -8.07 24.98 -23.19
N GLU A 408 -7.92 23.97 -22.35
CA GLU A 408 -8.57 23.87 -21.04
C GLU A 408 -7.63 23.00 -20.19
N PRO A 409 -7.02 23.50 -19.09
CA PRO A 409 -6.28 22.67 -18.15
C PRO A 409 -7.29 21.82 -17.35
N GLY A 410 -7.93 20.86 -18.02
CA GLY A 410 -8.78 19.87 -17.39
C GLY A 410 -7.92 19.07 -16.41
N ALA A 411 -8.31 19.10 -15.13
CA ALA A 411 -7.61 18.46 -14.02
C ALA A 411 -6.94 17.14 -14.44
N ALA A 412 -5.60 17.14 -14.50
CA ALA A 412 -4.83 15.97 -14.88
C ALA A 412 -5.14 14.82 -13.90
N GLY A 413 -6.03 13.92 -14.31
CA GLY A 413 -6.48 12.80 -13.50
C GLY A 413 -5.37 11.75 -13.35
N ARG A 414 -5.29 11.13 -12.17
CA ARG A 414 -4.37 10.02 -11.91
C ARG A 414 -4.87 8.79 -12.63
N ARG A 415 -3.98 8.10 -13.34
CA ARG A 415 -4.27 6.85 -14.04
C ARG A 415 -3.59 5.68 -13.36
N LEU A 416 -4.32 4.58 -13.21
CA LEU A 416 -3.75 3.31 -12.79
C LEU A 416 -3.25 2.56 -14.02
N TYR A 417 -1.99 2.14 -13.99
CA TYR A 417 -1.40 1.31 -15.03
C TYR A 417 -1.15 -0.10 -14.53
N MET A 418 -1.21 -1.07 -15.44
CA MET A 418 -0.85 -2.46 -15.22
C MET A 418 0.15 -2.93 -16.27
N LEU A 419 1.25 -3.52 -15.78
CA LEU A 419 2.25 -4.20 -16.59
C LEU A 419 2.25 -5.69 -16.23
N HIS A 420 2.19 -6.55 -17.24
CA HIS A 420 2.43 -7.97 -17.09
C HIS A 420 3.61 -8.41 -17.96
N PRO A 421 4.68 -9.02 -17.39
CA PRO A 421 5.91 -9.34 -18.14
C PRO A 421 5.77 -10.30 -19.32
N THR A 422 4.61 -10.92 -19.54
CA THR A 422 4.34 -11.70 -20.77
C THR A 422 4.22 -10.83 -22.02
N LEU A 423 3.92 -9.54 -21.84
CA LEU A 423 3.80 -8.53 -22.89
C LEU A 423 4.60 -7.29 -22.48
N PRO A 424 5.94 -7.36 -22.42
CA PRO A 424 6.77 -6.27 -21.88
C PRO A 424 6.73 -4.98 -22.71
N GLY A 425 6.31 -5.05 -23.97
CA GLY A 425 6.10 -3.90 -24.86
C GLY A 425 4.71 -3.26 -24.74
N VAL A 426 3.89 -3.69 -23.78
CA VAL A 426 2.51 -3.21 -23.61
C VAL A 426 2.27 -2.77 -22.18
N LEU A 427 1.63 -1.61 -22.03
CA LEU A 427 1.12 -1.10 -20.76
C LEU A 427 -0.40 -0.94 -20.85
N LEU A 428 -1.13 -1.41 -19.83
CA LEU A 428 -2.58 -1.20 -19.76
C LEU A 428 -2.89 -0.01 -18.86
N GLU A 429 -3.62 0.96 -19.38
CA GLU A 429 -4.25 2.04 -18.60
C GLU A 429 -5.64 1.58 -18.15
N LEU A 430 -5.85 1.41 -16.85
CA LEU A 430 -6.99 0.69 -16.29
C LEU A 430 -8.13 1.60 -15.81
N ASP A 431 -7.82 2.65 -15.06
CA ASP A 431 -8.83 3.51 -14.43
C ASP A 431 -8.32 4.95 -14.30
N ASN A 432 -9.26 5.89 -14.21
CA ASN A 432 -9.01 7.30 -13.98
C ASN A 432 -9.65 7.76 -12.67
N VAL A 433 -8.82 8.18 -11.73
CA VAL A 433 -9.28 8.64 -10.42
C VAL A 433 -8.92 10.11 -10.25
N SER A 434 -9.94 10.95 -10.12
CA SER A 434 -9.81 12.39 -9.87
C SER A 434 -9.82 12.75 -8.38
N VAL A 435 -10.33 11.86 -7.54
CA VAL A 435 -10.45 12.06 -6.09
C VAL A 435 -9.14 11.66 -5.38
N PRO A 436 -8.75 12.31 -4.27
CA PRO A 436 -7.58 11.88 -3.50
C PRO A 436 -7.72 10.43 -3.00
N ILE A 437 -6.69 9.63 -3.26
CA ILE A 437 -6.58 8.25 -2.79
C ILE A 437 -5.74 8.28 -1.53
N VAL A 438 -6.30 7.78 -0.44
CA VAL A 438 -5.65 7.69 0.87
C VAL A 438 -4.85 6.40 0.98
N ALA A 439 -5.40 5.28 0.50
CA ALA A 439 -4.70 4.00 0.45
C ALA A 439 -5.14 3.18 -0.77
N PHE A 440 -4.25 2.34 -1.27
CA PHE A 440 -4.47 1.48 -2.44
C PHE A 440 -3.87 0.10 -2.19
N GLN A 441 -4.59 -0.95 -2.58
CA GLN A 441 -4.09 -2.32 -2.55
C GLN A 441 -4.65 -3.12 -3.72
N VAL A 442 -3.88 -4.11 -4.18
CA VAL A 442 -4.38 -5.14 -5.10
C VAL A 442 -4.40 -6.45 -4.35
N VAL A 443 -5.57 -7.09 -4.28
CA VAL A 443 -5.81 -8.26 -3.45
C VAL A 443 -6.41 -9.39 -4.25
N LEU A 444 -6.02 -10.63 -3.91
CA LEU A 444 -6.70 -11.83 -4.37
C LEU A 444 -7.87 -12.12 -3.43
N LEU A 445 -9.09 -11.78 -3.84
CA LEU A 445 -10.28 -11.95 -3.01
C LEU A 445 -10.64 -13.43 -2.84
N GLU A 446 -10.53 -14.20 -3.91
CA GLU A 446 -10.81 -15.64 -3.90
C GLU A 446 -9.60 -16.40 -4.44
N PRO A 447 -9.14 -17.45 -3.75
CA PRO A 447 -8.05 -18.29 -4.25
C PRO A 447 -8.31 -18.77 -5.69
N GLY A 448 -7.44 -18.35 -6.62
CA GLY A 448 -7.45 -18.81 -8.01
C GLY A 448 -8.51 -18.18 -8.93
N ARG A 449 -9.27 -17.16 -8.50
CA ARG A 449 -10.41 -16.64 -9.29
C ARG A 449 -10.41 -15.12 -9.49
N HIS A 450 -10.50 -14.35 -8.42
CA HIS A 450 -10.85 -12.92 -8.52
C HIS A 450 -9.82 -12.03 -7.84
N ALA A 451 -9.01 -11.34 -8.65
CA ALA A 451 -8.21 -10.22 -8.18
C ALA A 451 -9.00 -8.91 -8.26
N ALA A 452 -8.81 -8.04 -7.28
CA ALA A 452 -9.43 -6.72 -7.27
C ALA A 452 -8.46 -5.63 -6.81
N CYS A 453 -8.62 -4.44 -7.39
CA CYS A 453 -8.06 -3.21 -6.90
C CYS A 453 -9.01 -2.62 -5.84
N ILE A 454 -8.48 -2.36 -4.65
CA ILE A 454 -9.18 -1.72 -3.54
C ILE A 454 -8.65 -0.31 -3.39
N LEU A 455 -9.54 0.68 -3.40
CA LEU A 455 -9.19 2.08 -3.22
C LEU A 455 -9.94 2.64 -2.00
N LEU A 456 -9.18 3.23 -1.09
CA LEU A 456 -9.71 4.06 -0.01
C LEU A 456 -9.54 5.52 -0.42
N THR A 457 -10.66 6.19 -0.67
CA THR A 457 -10.69 7.61 -1.03
C THR A 457 -11.17 8.45 0.14
N GLY A 458 -10.62 9.64 0.30
CA GLY A 458 -10.96 10.55 1.40
C GLY A 458 -10.51 11.98 1.14
N PRO A 459 -10.78 12.92 2.06
CA PRO A 459 -10.22 14.26 1.96
C PRO A 459 -8.69 14.22 2.02
N ALA A 460 -8.02 15.07 1.22
CA ALA A 460 -6.55 15.11 1.14
C ALA A 460 -5.89 15.59 2.44
N SER A 461 -6.62 16.33 3.27
CA SER A 461 -6.22 16.75 4.60
C SER A 461 -7.24 16.27 5.63
N PRO A 462 -6.83 16.00 6.89
CA PRO A 462 -7.75 15.64 7.96
C PRO A 462 -8.70 16.77 8.37
N SER A 463 -8.49 17.98 7.85
CA SER A 463 -9.37 19.14 8.03
C SER A 463 -9.46 19.93 6.72
N PRO A 464 -10.66 20.21 6.19
CA PRO A 464 -11.97 19.79 6.72
C PRO A 464 -12.25 18.29 6.50
N PRO A 465 -12.94 17.61 7.43
CA PRO A 465 -13.44 16.25 7.21
C PRO A 465 -14.38 16.18 6.01
N GLY A 466 -14.44 15.02 5.35
CA GLY A 466 -15.16 14.83 4.09
C GLY A 466 -15.68 13.41 3.87
N LEU A 467 -16.00 13.07 2.63
CA LEU A 467 -16.53 11.74 2.29
C LEU A 467 -15.39 10.71 2.26
N VAL A 468 -15.52 9.63 3.03
CA VAL A 468 -14.60 8.49 3.00
C VAL A 468 -15.26 7.30 2.32
N SER A 469 -14.69 6.81 1.23
CA SER A 469 -15.29 5.73 0.44
C SER A 469 -14.27 4.61 0.21
N VAL A 470 -14.74 3.37 0.25
CA VAL A 470 -13.97 2.19 -0.17
C VAL A 470 -14.59 1.63 -1.43
N THR A 471 -13.82 1.55 -2.50
CA THR A 471 -14.25 0.94 -3.78
C THR A 471 -13.47 -0.31 -4.09
N LYS A 472 -14.16 -1.26 -4.73
CA LYS A 472 -13.60 -2.48 -5.29
C LYS A 472 -13.80 -2.47 -6.81
N HIS A 473 -12.71 -2.67 -7.52
CA HIS A 473 -12.71 -2.82 -8.97
C HIS A 473 -12.08 -4.16 -9.32
N LYS A 474 -12.83 -5.04 -10.00
CA LYS A 474 -12.28 -6.34 -10.44
C LYS A 474 -11.20 -6.07 -11.48
N VAL A 475 -10.02 -6.68 -11.31
CA VAL A 475 -8.90 -6.50 -12.25
C VAL A 475 -9.29 -6.94 -13.65
N GLN A 476 -10.05 -8.03 -13.78
CA GLN A 476 -10.53 -8.52 -15.06
C GLN A 476 -11.38 -7.46 -15.80
N ASP A 477 -12.32 -6.83 -15.11
CA ASP A 477 -13.20 -5.82 -15.69
C ASP A 477 -12.41 -4.56 -16.08
N LEU A 478 -11.44 -4.17 -15.24
CA LEU A 478 -10.51 -3.08 -15.55
C LEU A 478 -9.66 -3.37 -16.79
N VAL A 479 -9.16 -4.59 -16.94
CA VAL A 479 -8.37 -5.00 -18.12
C VAL A 479 -9.23 -4.97 -19.39
N LEU A 480 -10.47 -5.46 -19.33
CA LEU A 480 -11.39 -5.47 -20.47
C LEU A 480 -11.82 -4.05 -20.88
N ALA A 481 -11.96 -3.13 -19.93
CA ALA A 481 -12.31 -1.73 -20.20
C ALA A 481 -11.10 -0.84 -20.52
N GLY A 482 -9.89 -1.27 -20.13
CA GLY A 482 -8.67 -0.47 -20.16
C GLY A 482 -8.18 -0.10 -21.56
N ARG A 483 -7.36 0.94 -21.65
CA ARG A 483 -6.68 1.34 -22.89
C ARG A 483 -5.33 0.65 -22.99
N VAL A 484 -5.05 0.06 -24.15
CA VAL A 484 -3.75 -0.55 -24.45
C VAL A 484 -2.81 0.55 -24.93
N VAL A 485 -1.63 0.62 -24.34
CA VAL A 485 -0.56 1.54 -24.71
C VAL A 485 0.63 0.70 -25.17
N HIS A 486 0.94 0.76 -26.47
CA HIS A 486 2.10 0.07 -27.04
C HIS A 486 3.35 0.93 -26.82
N LEU A 487 4.37 0.36 -26.20
CA LEU A 487 5.61 1.05 -25.84
C LEU A 487 6.64 1.06 -26.99
N ALA A 488 6.43 0.24 -28.02
CA ALA A 488 7.23 0.19 -29.24
C ALA A 488 6.32 0.27 -30.48
N GLU A 489 6.77 0.96 -31.52
CA GLU A 489 6.06 1.02 -32.80
C GLU A 489 6.01 -0.38 -33.45
N GLY A 490 4.81 -0.81 -33.86
CA GLY A 490 4.62 -2.06 -34.60
C GLY A 490 4.21 -3.28 -33.77
N GLY A 491 3.54 -3.10 -32.62
CA GLY A 491 2.93 -4.20 -31.87
C GLY A 491 2.09 -5.11 -32.77
N ALA A 492 2.48 -6.39 -32.88
CA ALA A 492 1.83 -7.35 -33.77
C ALA A 492 0.44 -7.79 -33.30
N GLU A 493 0.13 -7.63 -32.00
CA GLU A 493 -1.15 -8.00 -31.42
C GLU A 493 -2.10 -6.78 -31.39
N SER A 494 -3.35 -6.99 -31.79
CA SER A 494 -4.39 -5.96 -31.68
C SER A 494 -4.74 -5.68 -30.21
N ASP A 495 -5.22 -4.46 -29.92
CA ASP A 495 -5.62 -4.08 -28.57
C ASP A 495 -6.64 -5.05 -27.96
N GLN A 496 -7.57 -5.59 -28.76
CA GLN A 496 -8.54 -6.56 -28.28
C GLN A 496 -7.88 -7.89 -27.89
N ALA A 497 -6.93 -8.37 -28.69
CA ALA A 497 -6.19 -9.61 -28.38
C ALA A 497 -5.39 -9.48 -27.08
N VAL A 498 -4.77 -8.32 -26.85
CA VAL A 498 -4.08 -8.00 -25.59
C VAL A 498 -5.04 -8.06 -24.40
N ARG A 499 -6.18 -7.38 -24.47
CA ARG A 499 -7.19 -7.39 -23.40
C ARG A 499 -7.74 -8.79 -23.14
N ASP A 500 -8.05 -9.54 -24.19
CA ASP A 500 -8.57 -10.90 -24.09
C ASP A 500 -7.53 -11.85 -23.47
N ARG A 501 -6.25 -11.64 -23.75
CA ARG A 501 -5.16 -12.43 -23.15
C ARG A 501 -4.95 -12.08 -21.68
N LEU A 502 -4.89 -10.80 -21.34
CA LEU A 502 -4.63 -10.35 -19.96
C LEU A 502 -5.84 -10.53 -19.04
N SER A 503 -7.06 -10.47 -19.55
CA SER A 503 -8.29 -10.76 -18.79
C SER A 503 -8.44 -12.24 -18.41
N ARG A 504 -7.66 -13.13 -19.04
CA ARG A 504 -7.59 -14.56 -18.71
C ARG A 504 -6.49 -14.90 -17.71
N LEU A 505 -5.72 -13.91 -17.25
CA LEU A 505 -4.72 -14.14 -16.19
C LEU A 505 -5.41 -14.71 -14.96
N ARG A 506 -4.84 -15.81 -14.45
CA ARG A 506 -5.22 -16.37 -13.16
C ARG A 506 -4.23 -15.90 -12.13
N TYR A 507 -4.74 -15.55 -10.95
CA TYR A 507 -3.94 -15.05 -9.84
C TYR A 507 -3.80 -16.12 -8.77
N ARG A 508 -2.71 -16.06 -8.01
CA ARG A 508 -2.43 -17.01 -6.92
C ARG A 508 -2.04 -16.27 -5.66
N SER A 509 -2.25 -16.90 -4.50
CA SER A 509 -1.75 -16.38 -3.23
C SER A 509 -0.22 -16.42 -3.22
N GLU A 510 0.39 -15.53 -2.46
CA GLU A 510 1.79 -15.68 -2.07
C GLU A 510 1.96 -16.98 -1.26
N ALA A 511 3.06 -17.69 -1.48
CA ALA A 511 3.32 -19.03 -0.96
C ALA A 511 4.06 -18.98 0.39
#